data_AF-A0A931GFP0-F1
#
_entry.id   AF-A0A931GFP0-F1
#
_cell.length_a   1.000
_cell.length_b   1.000
_cell.length_c   1.000
_cell.angle_alpha   90.00
_cell.angle_beta   90.00
_cell.angle_gamma   90.00
#
_symmetry.space_group_name_H-M   'P 1'
#
loop_
_entity.id
_entity.type
_entity.pdbx_description
1 polymer ?
#
loop_
_entity_poly.entity_id
_entity_poly.type
_entity_poly.pdbx_seq_one_letter_code
_entity_poly.pdbx_strand_id
1 'polypeptide(L)'
;MALDDYDISPGALGEIKTNVETEHDHIATKRKDLSDEVDECVTSCKMPQVASALTEAWNGLLAIQTEAAETRITNATTALGDVVRAYHNGDQEMMDDATTAINAVPDLEIDDGKSV
;
A
#
# COMPACT_ATOMS: atom_id res chain seq x y z
N MET A 1 13.97 -25.94 -1.22
CA MET A 1 14.21 -25.31 0.09
C MET A 1 13.28 -24.12 0.14
N ALA A 2 12.17 -24.20 0.87
CA ALA A 2 11.24 -23.08 0.97
C ALA A 2 11.80 -22.12 2.04
N LEU A 3 12.16 -20.91 1.64
CA LEU A 3 12.50 -19.82 2.55
C LEU A 3 11.21 -19.10 2.96
N ASP A 4 10.33 -19.81 3.66
CA ASP A 4 9.08 -19.28 4.20
C ASP A 4 9.24 -18.85 5.67
N ASP A 5 10.40 -18.27 6.04
CA ASP A 5 10.67 -17.84 7.42
C ASP A 5 10.49 -16.32 7.61
N TYR A 6 9.71 -15.68 6.72
CA TYR A 6 9.30 -14.30 6.92
C TYR A 6 8.12 -14.24 7.89
N ASP A 7 8.29 -13.50 8.98
CA ASP A 7 7.25 -13.20 9.99
C ASP A 7 6.04 -12.44 9.38
N ILE A 8 6.17 -11.96 8.14
CA ILE A 8 5.14 -11.24 7.38
C ILE A 8 5.08 -11.81 5.96
N SER A 9 3.89 -12.29 5.54
CA SER A 9 3.65 -12.80 4.19
C SER A 9 3.49 -11.66 3.17
N PRO A 10 4.18 -11.70 2.01
CA PRO A 10 3.99 -10.74 0.91
C PRO A 10 2.54 -10.67 0.41
N GLY A 11 1.82 -11.80 0.43
CA GLY A 11 0.40 -11.85 0.09
C GLY A 11 -0.46 -11.04 1.04
N ALA A 12 -0.21 -11.16 2.35
CA ALA A 12 -0.90 -10.38 3.38
C ALA A 12 -0.61 -8.87 3.26
N LEU A 13 0.62 -8.48 2.91
CA LEU A 13 0.96 -7.08 2.62
C LEU A 13 0.25 -6.55 1.38
N GLY A 14 0.09 -7.38 0.35
CA GLY A 14 -0.70 -7.05 -0.84
C GLY A 14 -2.17 -6.79 -0.52
N GLU A 15 -2.80 -7.66 0.27
CA GLU A 15 -4.18 -7.47 0.73
C GLU A 15 -4.35 -6.21 1.58
N ILE A 16 -3.44 -5.96 2.53
CA ILE A 16 -3.44 -4.74 3.34
C ILE A 16 -3.34 -3.50 2.43
N LYS A 17 -2.43 -3.52 1.45
CA LYS A 17 -2.29 -2.43 0.49
C LYS A 17 -3.60 -2.16 -0.26
N THR A 18 -4.24 -3.20 -0.81
CA THR A 18 -5.52 -3.05 -1.52
C THR A 18 -6.64 -2.51 -0.64
N ASN A 19 -6.73 -2.98 0.61
CA ASN A 19 -7.71 -2.47 1.57
C ASN A 19 -7.47 -0.99 1.89
N VAL A 20 -6.21 -0.60 2.10
CA VAL A 20 -5.84 0.80 2.38
C VAL A 20 -6.11 1.71 1.16
N GLU A 21 -5.86 1.23 -0.06
CA GLU A 21 -6.20 1.96 -1.30
C GLU A 21 -7.72 2.13 -1.46
N THR A 22 -8.50 1.11 -1.10
CA THR A 22 -9.98 1.18 -1.13
C THR A 22 -10.51 2.21 -0.12
N GLU A 23 -9.99 2.19 1.12
CA GLU A 23 -10.38 3.15 2.14
C GLU A 23 -9.95 4.58 1.81
N HIS A 24 -8.81 4.75 1.13
CA HIS A 24 -8.39 6.05 0.60
C HIS A 24 -9.45 6.62 -0.36
N ASP A 25 -9.93 5.83 -1.31
CA ASP A 25 -10.93 6.26 -2.29
C ASP A 25 -12.29 6.57 -1.64
N HIS A 26 -12.66 5.80 -0.60
CA HIS A 26 -13.82 6.11 0.23
C HIS A 26 -13.69 7.45 0.96
N ILE A 27 -12.53 7.74 1.56
CA ILE A 27 -12.27 9.02 2.23
C ILE A 27 -12.35 10.18 1.23
N ALA A 28 -11.74 10.04 0.05
CA ALA A 28 -11.78 11.05 -1.00
C ALA A 28 -13.21 11.35 -1.46
N THR A 29 -14.03 10.31 -1.63
CA THR A 29 -15.45 10.45 -1.97
C THR A 29 -16.22 11.20 -0.88
N LYS A 30 -16.08 10.77 0.39
CA LYS A 30 -16.76 11.43 1.52
C LYS A 30 -16.33 12.88 1.71
N ARG A 31 -15.05 13.19 1.45
CA ARG A 31 -14.55 14.57 1.48
C ARG A 31 -15.27 15.43 0.45
N LYS A 32 -15.42 14.91 -0.77
CA LYS A 32 -16.13 15.62 -1.82
C LYS A 32 -17.60 15.85 -1.45
N ASP A 33 -18.30 14.80 -1.03
CA ASP A 33 -19.71 14.89 -0.66
C ASP A 33 -19.93 15.92 0.45
N LEU A 34 -19.08 15.92 1.48
CA LEU A 34 -19.16 16.89 2.59
C LEU A 34 -18.82 18.33 2.13
N SER A 35 -17.91 18.50 1.17
CA SER A 35 -17.65 19.80 0.55
C SER A 35 -18.90 20.33 -0.14
N ASP A 36 -19.57 19.48 -0.91
CA ASP A 36 -20.78 19.83 -1.65
C ASP A 36 -21.91 20.20 -0.68
N GLU A 37 -22.08 19.44 0.42
CA GLU A 37 -23.05 19.76 1.48
C GLU A 37 -22.75 21.09 2.19
N VAL A 38 -21.47 21.42 2.42
CA VAL A 38 -21.08 22.71 2.99
C VAL A 38 -21.44 23.85 2.04
N ASP A 39 -21.20 23.71 0.73
CA ASP A 39 -21.54 24.71 -0.27
C ASP A 39 -23.06 24.93 -0.37
N GLU A 40 -23.84 23.86 -0.31
CA GLU A 40 -25.30 23.94 -0.26
C GLU A 40 -25.80 24.64 1.02
N CYS A 41 -25.19 24.33 2.16
CA CYS A 41 -25.52 24.95 3.45
C CYS A 41 -25.20 26.45 3.44
N VAL A 42 -24.02 26.82 2.94
CA VAL A 42 -23.58 28.22 2.77
C VAL A 42 -24.52 28.98 1.86
N THR A 43 -24.90 28.40 0.71
CA THR A 43 -25.83 29.00 -0.25
C THR A 43 -27.22 29.20 0.34
N SER A 44 -27.68 28.25 1.15
CA SER A 44 -28.99 28.31 1.81
C SER A 44 -29.01 29.23 3.04
N CYS A 45 -27.84 29.55 3.60
CA CYS A 45 -27.74 30.32 4.82
C CYS A 45 -27.98 31.81 4.56
N LYS A 46 -29.04 32.35 5.17
CA LYS A 46 -29.41 33.77 5.05
C LYS A 46 -28.55 34.70 5.93
N MET A 47 -27.65 34.15 6.73
CA MET A 47 -26.79 34.89 7.66
C MET A 47 -25.32 34.79 7.20
N PRO A 48 -24.75 35.87 6.64
CA PRO A 48 -23.38 35.85 6.10
C PRO A 48 -22.31 35.44 7.10
N GLN A 49 -22.48 35.78 8.38
CA GLN A 49 -21.54 35.42 9.46
C GLN A 49 -21.51 33.90 9.70
N VAL A 50 -22.66 33.24 9.62
CA VAL A 50 -22.76 31.77 9.81
C VAL A 50 -22.22 31.05 8.58
N ALA A 51 -22.54 31.54 7.38
CA ALA A 51 -21.94 31.04 6.15
C ALA A 51 -20.40 31.14 6.17
N SER A 52 -19.85 32.29 6.56
CA SER A 52 -18.40 32.49 6.70
C SER A 52 -17.77 31.53 7.71
N ALA A 53 -18.41 31.34 8.87
CA ALA A 53 -17.91 30.43 9.90
C ALA A 53 -17.93 28.96 9.44
N LEU A 54 -18.94 28.54 8.66
CA LEU A 54 -18.99 27.21 8.05
C LEU A 54 -17.86 27.01 7.03
N THR A 55 -17.64 27.97 6.14
CA THR A 55 -16.52 27.92 5.18
C THR A 55 -15.17 27.92 5.88
N GLU A 56 -14.98 28.70 6.94
CA GLU A 56 -13.75 28.69 7.74
C GLU A 56 -13.52 27.36 8.45
N ALA A 57 -14.56 26.77 9.05
CA ALA A 57 -14.45 25.47 9.72
C ALA A 57 -14.11 24.34 8.72
N TRP A 58 -14.72 24.36 7.54
CA TRP A 58 -14.40 23.44 6.45
C TRP A 58 -12.94 23.58 6.01
N ASN A 59 -12.53 24.78 5.60
CA ASN A 59 -11.20 25.03 5.06
C ASN A 59 -10.09 24.88 6.10
N GLY A 60 -10.29 25.43 7.30
CA GLY A 60 -9.25 25.51 8.32
C GLY A 60 -9.02 24.22 9.08
N LEU A 61 -9.99 23.31 9.08
CA LEU A 61 -9.94 22.13 9.97
C LEU A 61 -10.13 20.83 9.20
N LEU A 62 -11.20 20.71 8.42
CA LEU A 62 -11.56 19.43 7.80
C LEU A 62 -10.85 19.19 6.47
N ALA A 63 -10.76 20.19 5.60
CA ALA A 63 -10.09 20.06 4.31
C ALA A 63 -8.60 19.72 4.48
N ILE A 64 -7.88 20.51 5.29
CA ILE A 64 -6.43 20.33 5.54
C ILE A 64 -6.14 18.98 6.20
N GLN A 65 -6.92 18.60 7.22
CA GLN A 65 -6.67 17.33 7.92
C GLN A 65 -6.95 16.13 7.02
N THR A 66 -7.97 16.21 6.18
CA THR A 66 -8.30 15.12 5.25
C THR A 66 -7.24 14.99 4.16
N GLU A 67 -6.75 16.10 3.60
CA GLU A 67 -5.66 16.09 2.62
C GLU A 67 -4.35 15.53 3.23
N ALA A 68 -4.03 15.90 4.47
CA ALA A 68 -2.90 15.34 5.18
C ALA A 68 -3.05 13.82 5.44
N ALA A 69 -4.27 13.35 5.72
CA ALA A 69 -4.55 11.93 5.89
C ALA A 69 -4.41 11.16 4.57
N GLU A 70 -5.01 11.64 3.47
CA GLU A 70 -4.89 11.07 2.12
C GLU A 70 -3.42 10.96 1.69
N THR A 71 -2.63 12.01 1.93
CA THR A 71 -1.18 12.03 1.64
C THR A 71 -0.41 10.96 2.43
N ARG A 72 -0.70 10.82 3.73
CA ARG A 72 -0.06 9.80 4.57
C ARG A 72 -0.41 8.38 4.11
N ILE A 73 -1.66 8.17 3.71
CA ILE A 73 -2.12 6.89 3.17
C ILE A 73 -1.40 6.57 1.87
N THR A 74 -1.31 7.53 0.94
CA THR A 74 -0.59 7.37 -0.34
C THR A 74 0.89 7.02 -0.14
N ASN A 75 1.54 7.69 0.81
CA ASN A 75 2.93 7.40 1.14
C ASN A 75 3.10 5.98 1.73
N ALA A 76 2.16 5.56 2.59
CA ALA A 76 2.18 4.22 3.17
C ALA A 76 1.93 3.12 2.12
N THR A 77 0.99 3.30 1.20
CA THR A 77 0.72 2.32 0.13
C THR A 77 1.87 2.22 -0.85
N THR A 78 2.54 3.33 -1.14
CA THR A 78 3.78 3.36 -1.94
C THR A 78 4.89 2.57 -1.24
N ALA A 79 5.15 2.85 0.04
CA ALA A 79 6.15 2.13 0.81
C ALA A 79 5.86 0.63 0.93
N LEU A 80 4.59 0.24 1.13
CA LEU A 80 4.16 -1.17 1.13
C LEU A 80 4.42 -1.83 -0.22
N GLY A 81 4.12 -1.15 -1.33
CA GLY A 81 4.41 -1.63 -2.67
C GLY A 81 5.90 -1.85 -2.93
N ASP A 82 6.75 -0.94 -2.47
CA ASP A 82 8.20 -1.05 -2.59
C ASP A 82 8.76 -2.20 -1.75
N VAL A 83 8.23 -2.40 -0.53
CA VAL A 83 8.58 -3.55 0.32
C VAL A 83 8.21 -4.86 -0.37
N VAL A 84 6.98 -5.00 -0.89
CA VAL A 84 6.55 -6.22 -1.59
C VAL A 84 7.40 -6.51 -2.83
N ARG A 85 7.79 -5.47 -3.58
CA ARG A 85 8.73 -5.62 -4.71
C ARG A 85 10.11 -6.08 -4.27
N ALA A 86 10.63 -5.52 -3.19
CA ALA A 86 11.92 -5.91 -2.64
C ALA A 86 11.93 -7.39 -2.22
N TYR A 87 10.85 -7.88 -1.60
CA TYR A 87 10.67 -9.30 -1.30
C TYR A 87 10.73 -10.17 -2.55
N HIS A 88 9.92 -9.87 -3.58
CA HIS A 88 9.92 -10.67 -4.80
C HIS A 88 11.26 -10.66 -5.54
N ASN A 89 11.95 -9.51 -5.59
CA ASN A 89 13.25 -9.41 -6.22
C ASN A 89 14.31 -10.23 -5.46
N GLY A 90 14.31 -10.18 -4.12
CA GLY A 90 15.21 -10.98 -3.30
C GLY A 90 14.96 -12.48 -3.45
N ASP A 91 13.69 -12.90 -3.47
CA ASP A 91 13.31 -14.30 -3.71
C ASP A 91 13.74 -14.77 -5.11
N GLN A 92 13.62 -13.90 -6.11
CA GLN A 92 14.05 -14.18 -7.48
C GLN A 92 15.57 -14.30 -7.57
N GLU A 93 16.34 -13.38 -6.99
CA GLU A 93 17.81 -13.45 -6.94
C GLU A 93 18.26 -14.74 -6.24
N MET A 94 17.60 -15.12 -5.14
CA MET A 94 17.93 -16.33 -4.40
C MET A 94 17.57 -17.62 -5.16
N MET A 95 16.46 -17.61 -5.92
CA MET A 95 16.13 -18.71 -6.84
C MET A 95 17.12 -18.80 -8.00
N ASP A 96 17.56 -17.67 -8.55
CA ASP A 96 18.54 -17.63 -9.63
C ASP A 96 19.92 -18.10 -9.14
N ASP A 97 20.34 -17.72 -7.93
CA ASP A 97 21.55 -18.20 -7.26
C ASP A 97 21.46 -19.69 -6.93
N ALA A 98 20.33 -20.16 -6.41
CA ALA A 98 20.12 -21.59 -6.16
C ALA A 98 20.12 -22.41 -7.46
N THR A 99 19.51 -21.88 -8.52
CA THR A 99 19.50 -22.52 -9.84
C THR A 99 20.89 -22.53 -10.46
N THR A 100 21.64 -21.43 -10.33
CA THR A 100 23.03 -21.35 -10.77
C THR A 100 23.92 -22.31 -9.98
N ALA A 101 23.75 -22.39 -8.66
CA ALA A 101 24.46 -23.32 -7.80
C ALA A 101 24.13 -24.78 -8.16
N ILE A 102 22.86 -25.12 -8.40
CA ILE A 102 22.43 -26.45 -8.86
C ILE A 102 23.04 -26.78 -10.22
N ASN A 103 23.01 -25.84 -11.17
CA ASN A 103 23.57 -26.04 -12.51
C ASN A 103 25.11 -26.01 -12.53
N ALA A 104 25.75 -25.48 -11.48
CA ALA A 104 27.19 -25.49 -11.27
C ALA A 104 27.66 -26.70 -10.46
N VAL A 105 26.76 -27.54 -9.94
CA VAL A 105 27.14 -28.86 -9.41
C VAL A 105 27.60 -29.69 -10.61
N PRO A 106 28.90 -30.07 -10.70
CA PRO A 106 29.33 -30.96 -11.76
C PRO A 106 28.57 -32.27 -11.65
N ASP A 107 28.09 -32.78 -12.78
CA ASP A 107 27.46 -34.09 -12.86
C ASP A 107 28.45 -35.11 -12.32
N LEU A 108 28.23 -35.57 -11.10
CA LEU A 108 29.08 -36.57 -10.47
C LEU A 108 28.73 -37.89 -11.14
N GLU A 109 29.40 -38.20 -12.25
CA GLU A 109 29.56 -39.58 -12.68
C GLU A 109 30.31 -40.31 -11.56
N ILE A 110 29.56 -40.96 -10.68
CA ILE A 110 30.11 -41.85 -9.66
C ILE A 110 30.60 -43.12 -10.38
N ASP A 111 31.83 -43.07 -10.89
CA ASP A 111 32.52 -44.20 -11.55
C ASP A 111 32.86 -45.35 -10.59
N ASP A 112 32.70 -45.14 -9.27
CA ASP A 112 32.96 -46.15 -8.23
C ASP A 112 31.67 -46.60 -7.50
N GLY A 113 30.52 -46.45 -8.17
CA GLY A 113 29.22 -46.90 -7.68
C GLY A 113 29.16 -48.43 -7.66
N LYS A 114 29.67 -49.05 -6.59
CA LYS A 114 29.47 -50.50 -6.37
C LYS A 114 27.99 -50.79 -6.26
N SER A 115 27.49 -51.69 -7.11
CA SER A 115 26.13 -52.21 -6.96
C SER A 115 26.01 -52.97 -5.64
N VAL A 116 25.18 -52.45 -4.73
CA VAL A 116 24.42 -53.19 -3.72
C VAL A 116 23.04 -52.58 -3.62
#